data_AF-A0A7C8YXZ5-F1
#
_entry.id   AF-A0A7C8YXZ5-F1
#
_cell.length_a   1.000
_cell.length_b   1.000
_cell.length_c   1.000
_cell.angle_alpha   90.00
_cell.angle_beta   90.00
_cell.angle_gamma   90.00
#
_symmetry.space_group_name_H-M   'P 1'
#
loop_
_entity.id
_entity.type
_entity.pdbx_description
1 polymer ?
#
loop_
_entity_poly.entity_id
_entity_poly.type
_entity_poly.pdbx_seq_one_letter_code
_entity_poly.pdbx_strand_id
1 'polypeptide(L)'
;MLTSHPLSPLLSLHHLEIVEPIFPKMDRIEALQHLFKAVNVDPGRILQQTVCYDQTSNVTISVVWGYGIQIFQGNQLLPDILASQRTFKPWRRGGVSDSSQFLIDTRDYPRDRCKRPVIFFLEDVAFGTGRVWSKYRRYTTHRCLNTSAVEDTKSISVYAKKLHQDIGQVMAPRRQCCDIIHPFSKSMIIDIRDCGFGELIAMNA
;
A
#
# COMPACT_ATOMS: atom_id res chain seq x y z
N MET A 1 1.29 3.62 -8.66
CA MET A 1 0.60 2.92 -9.76
C MET A 1 0.00 1.59 -9.31
N LEU A 2 0.60 0.81 -8.39
CA LEU A 2 -0.09 -0.33 -7.78
C LEU A 2 -0.56 -0.09 -6.34
N THR A 3 -0.02 0.91 -5.63
CA THR A 3 -0.53 1.34 -4.31
C THR A 3 -1.92 2.00 -4.35
N SER A 4 -2.47 2.19 -5.54
CA SER A 4 -3.78 2.80 -5.79
C SER A 4 -4.81 1.77 -6.24
N HIS A 5 -4.43 0.49 -6.25
CA HIS A 5 -5.33 -0.60 -6.60
C HIS A 5 -6.44 -0.69 -5.55
N PRO A 6 -7.71 -0.78 -5.95
CA PRO A 6 -8.82 -0.90 -5.02
C PRO A 6 -8.78 -2.25 -4.25
N LEU A 7 -9.66 -2.40 -3.27
CA LEU A 7 -9.84 -3.66 -2.52
C LEU A 7 -10.32 -4.84 -3.37
N SER A 8 -10.71 -4.63 -4.64
CA SER A 8 -11.06 -5.73 -5.51
C SER A 8 -9.84 -6.64 -5.76
N PRO A 9 -10.04 -7.94 -6.06
CA PRO A 9 -8.94 -8.81 -6.50
C PRO A 9 -8.24 -8.26 -7.75
N LEU A 10 -6.93 -8.40 -7.82
CA LEU A 10 -6.17 -8.10 -9.04
C LEU A 10 -6.49 -9.15 -10.11
N LEU A 11 -6.97 -8.71 -11.27
CA LEU A 11 -7.28 -9.61 -12.38
C LEU A 11 -6.13 -9.73 -13.38
N SER A 12 -5.59 -8.60 -13.84
CA SER A 12 -4.52 -8.57 -14.82
C SER A 12 -3.72 -7.27 -14.75
N LEU A 13 -2.46 -7.35 -15.16
CA LEU A 13 -1.60 -6.19 -15.43
C LEU A 13 -1.30 -6.17 -16.93
N HIS A 14 -1.48 -5.02 -17.56
CA HIS A 14 -1.25 -4.82 -18.99
C HIS A 14 -0.27 -3.65 -19.21
N HIS A 15 0.28 -3.57 -20.42
CA HIS A 15 1.19 -2.49 -20.85
C HIS A 15 2.47 -2.35 -20.02
N LEU A 16 2.95 -3.44 -19.41
CA LEU A 16 4.17 -3.45 -18.59
C LEU A 16 5.43 -3.10 -19.40
N GLU A 17 5.38 -3.27 -20.72
CA GLU A 17 6.46 -3.00 -21.66
C GLU A 17 6.69 -1.50 -21.94
N ILE A 18 5.66 -0.66 -21.80
CA ILE A 18 5.74 0.78 -22.09
C ILE A 18 5.74 1.68 -20.85
N VAL A 19 5.49 1.11 -19.66
CA VAL A 19 5.52 1.84 -18.39
C VAL A 19 6.89 1.76 -17.72
N GLU A 20 7.15 2.63 -16.73
CA GLU A 20 8.31 2.50 -15.85
C GLU A 20 8.22 1.20 -15.03
N PRO A 21 9.37 0.59 -14.65
CA PRO A 21 9.37 -0.58 -13.77
C PRO A 21 8.57 -0.35 -12.49
N ILE A 22 7.78 -1.34 -12.09
CA ILE A 22 6.87 -1.23 -10.93
C ILE A 22 7.62 -1.13 -9.59
N PHE A 23 8.86 -1.63 -9.53
CA PHE A 23 9.78 -1.50 -8.42
C PHE A 23 10.95 -0.58 -8.80
N PRO A 24 11.43 0.27 -7.87
CA PRO A 24 12.57 1.12 -8.14
C PRO A 24 13.88 0.33 -8.23
N LYS A 25 14.82 0.82 -9.04
CA LYS A 25 16.17 0.24 -9.21
C LYS A 25 16.17 -1.21 -9.74
N MET A 26 15.12 -1.61 -10.43
CA MET A 26 15.00 -2.88 -11.14
C MET A 26 14.61 -2.58 -12.59
N ASP A 27 14.96 -3.47 -13.51
CA ASP A 27 14.36 -3.44 -14.85
C ASP A 27 12.92 -4.01 -14.83
N ARG A 28 12.24 -3.99 -15.99
CA ARG A 28 10.84 -4.42 -16.09
C ARG A 28 10.65 -5.91 -15.80
N ILE A 29 11.57 -6.75 -16.27
CA ILE A 29 11.48 -8.21 -16.12
C ILE A 29 11.81 -8.57 -14.67
N GLU A 30 12.88 -8.01 -14.13
CA GLU A 30 13.27 -8.18 -12.73
C GLU A 30 12.16 -7.73 -11.78
N ALA A 31 11.55 -6.57 -12.04
CA ALA A 31 10.44 -6.06 -11.22
C ALA A 31 9.22 -7.00 -11.26
N LEU A 32 8.92 -7.58 -12.43
CA LEU A 32 7.84 -8.55 -12.55
C LEU A 32 8.17 -9.86 -11.81
N GLN A 33 9.37 -10.40 -12.02
CA GLN A 33 9.84 -11.59 -11.29
C GLN A 33 9.81 -11.36 -9.78
N HIS A 34 10.16 -10.16 -9.33
CA HIS A 34 10.12 -9.77 -7.92
C HIS A 34 8.68 -9.72 -7.37
N LEU A 35 7.72 -9.16 -8.13
CA LEU A 35 6.30 -9.21 -7.76
C LEU A 35 5.81 -10.66 -7.63
N PHE A 36 6.22 -11.55 -8.55
CA PHE A 36 5.84 -12.95 -8.55
C PHE A 36 6.35 -13.73 -7.34
N LYS A 37 7.42 -13.28 -6.67
CA LYS A 37 7.81 -13.86 -5.38
C LYS A 37 6.69 -13.75 -4.35
N ALA A 38 6.01 -12.60 -4.28
CA ALA A 38 4.87 -12.41 -3.37
C ALA A 38 3.63 -13.19 -3.84
N VAL A 39 3.35 -13.20 -5.14
CA VAL A 39 2.24 -13.98 -5.73
C VAL A 39 2.35 -15.45 -5.37
N ASN A 40 3.55 -16.02 -5.46
CA ASN A 40 3.79 -17.44 -5.15
C ASN A 40 3.64 -17.77 -3.66
N VAL A 41 3.74 -16.78 -2.77
CA VAL A 41 3.66 -16.97 -1.32
C VAL A 41 2.22 -16.86 -0.80
N ASP A 42 1.49 -15.79 -1.17
CA ASP A 42 0.11 -15.55 -0.75
C ASP A 42 -0.71 -14.89 -1.87
N PRO A 43 -1.14 -15.66 -2.90
CA PRO A 43 -1.76 -15.10 -4.09
C PRO A 43 -3.10 -14.40 -3.79
N GLY A 44 -3.85 -14.87 -2.78
CA GLY A 44 -5.12 -14.25 -2.40
C GLY A 44 -4.98 -12.84 -1.84
N ARG A 45 -3.78 -12.48 -1.36
CA ARG A 45 -3.49 -11.19 -0.71
C ARG A 45 -2.76 -10.21 -1.62
N ILE A 46 -2.36 -10.60 -2.82
CA ILE A 46 -1.57 -9.74 -3.70
C ILE A 46 -2.33 -8.44 -4.01
N LEU A 47 -1.66 -7.30 -3.78
CA LEU A 47 -2.21 -5.95 -3.94
C LEU A 47 -3.47 -5.63 -3.11
N GLN A 48 -3.84 -6.49 -2.16
CA GLN A 48 -4.90 -6.18 -1.21
C GLN A 48 -4.43 -5.08 -0.26
N GLN A 49 -5.26 -4.04 -0.12
CA GLN A 49 -4.97 -2.88 0.71
C GLN A 49 -5.50 -3.08 2.12
N THR A 50 -4.68 -2.81 3.13
CA THR A 50 -5.03 -2.85 4.55
C THR A 50 -4.57 -1.55 5.19
N VAL A 51 -5.43 -0.89 5.98
CA VAL A 51 -5.12 0.41 6.57
C VAL A 51 -5.01 0.29 8.09
N CYS A 52 -3.91 0.76 8.64
CA CYS A 52 -3.62 0.79 10.08
C CYS A 52 -3.53 2.23 10.56
N TYR A 53 -3.91 2.46 11.81
CA TYR A 53 -3.84 3.77 12.45
C TYR A 53 -2.87 3.70 13.64
N ASP A 54 -1.94 4.64 13.72
CA ASP A 54 -1.13 4.86 14.93
C ASP A 54 -1.47 6.22 15.53
N GLN A 55 -2.27 6.19 16.59
CA GLN A 55 -2.67 7.40 17.30
C GLN A 55 -1.48 8.07 18.01
N THR A 56 -0.54 7.28 18.53
CA THR A 56 0.60 7.80 19.29
C THR A 56 1.52 8.65 18.40
N SER A 57 1.77 8.19 17.19
CA SER A 57 2.62 8.91 16.22
C SER A 57 1.83 9.79 15.26
N ASN A 58 0.50 9.82 15.40
CA ASN A 58 -0.44 10.52 14.53
C ASN A 58 -0.17 10.24 13.04
N VAL A 59 -0.20 8.96 12.65
CA VAL A 59 -0.05 8.54 11.26
C VAL A 59 -1.13 7.56 10.82
N THR A 60 -1.34 7.51 9.51
CA THR A 60 -2.14 6.47 8.85
C THR A 60 -1.25 5.66 7.91
N ILE A 61 -1.28 4.34 8.01
CA ILE A 61 -0.44 3.42 7.24
C ILE A 61 -1.32 2.62 6.29
N SER A 62 -1.06 2.70 4.99
CA SER A 62 -1.68 1.88 3.97
C SER A 62 -0.72 0.81 3.50
N VAL A 63 -1.03 -0.46 3.77
CA VAL A 63 -0.25 -1.63 3.37
C VAL A 63 -0.90 -2.23 2.13
N VAL A 64 -0.21 -2.19 0.98
CA VAL A 64 -0.60 -2.88 -0.24
C VAL A 64 0.30 -4.10 -0.38
N TRP A 65 -0.20 -5.23 0.09
CA TRP A 65 0.63 -6.41 0.34
C TRP A 65 1.26 -6.95 -0.94
N GLY A 66 2.54 -7.32 -0.85
CA GLY A 66 3.33 -7.80 -1.98
C GLY A 66 3.80 -6.70 -2.94
N TYR A 67 3.54 -5.43 -2.64
CA TYR A 67 4.03 -4.32 -3.46
C TYR A 67 4.65 -3.18 -2.64
N GLY A 68 3.86 -2.50 -1.80
CA GLY A 68 4.38 -1.34 -1.10
C GLY A 68 3.49 -0.81 0.02
N ILE A 69 4.10 -0.01 0.88
CA ILE A 69 3.46 0.60 2.06
C ILE A 69 3.57 2.11 1.93
N GLN A 70 2.47 2.80 2.21
CA GLN A 70 2.40 4.26 2.24
C GLN A 70 2.11 4.73 3.66
N ILE A 71 2.97 5.57 4.22
CA ILE A 71 2.74 6.22 5.52
C ILE A 71 2.33 7.67 5.28
N PHE A 72 1.12 8.00 5.68
CA PHE A 72 0.54 9.34 5.65
C PHE A 72 0.66 10.00 7.02
N GLN A 73 1.02 11.27 7.04
CA GLN A 73 0.99 12.06 8.25
C GLN A 73 -0.46 12.42 8.59
N GLY A 74 -0.81 12.33 9.88
CA GLY A 74 -2.13 12.68 10.39
C GLY A 74 -3.18 11.59 10.20
N ASN A 75 -4.40 11.96 10.60
CA ASN A 75 -5.60 11.14 10.47
C ASN A 75 -6.14 11.20 9.04
N GLN A 76 -6.10 10.07 8.34
CA GLN A 76 -6.70 9.93 7.02
C GLN A 76 -7.92 9.02 7.12
N LEU A 77 -9.06 9.47 6.60
CA LEU A 77 -10.27 8.64 6.63
C LEU A 77 -10.05 7.40 5.75
N LEU A 78 -10.56 6.26 6.22
CA LEU A 78 -10.45 5.02 5.46
C LEU A 78 -11.02 5.14 4.04
N PRO A 79 -12.23 5.73 3.81
CA PRO A 79 -12.75 5.88 2.45
C PRO A 79 -11.81 6.67 1.54
N ASP A 80 -11.15 7.70 2.07
CA ASP A 80 -10.19 8.51 1.32
C ASP A 80 -8.93 7.72 0.96
N ILE A 81 -8.45 6.84 1.84
CA ILE A 81 -7.27 6.01 1.55
C ILE A 81 -7.58 4.88 0.56
N LEU A 82 -8.78 4.31 0.65
CA LEU A 82 -9.25 3.25 -0.25
C LEU A 82 -9.71 3.77 -1.61
N ALA A 83 -10.07 5.05 -1.70
CA ALA A 83 -10.37 5.71 -2.97
C ALA A 83 -9.14 5.63 -3.89
N SER A 84 -9.39 5.25 -5.14
CA SER A 84 -8.35 5.13 -6.15
C SER A 84 -7.67 6.48 -6.35
N GLN A 85 -6.35 6.52 -6.21
CA GLN A 85 -5.58 7.71 -6.51
C GLN A 85 -5.53 7.92 -8.02
N ARG A 86 -5.71 9.16 -8.47
CA ARG A 86 -5.56 9.51 -9.88
C ARG A 86 -4.12 9.25 -10.35
N THR A 87 -3.96 8.32 -11.28
CA THR A 87 -2.67 7.92 -11.90
C THR A 87 -2.62 8.20 -13.40
N PHE A 88 -3.72 8.61 -14.02
CA PHE A 88 -3.85 8.84 -15.45
C PHE A 88 -3.89 10.32 -15.80
N LYS A 89 -3.50 10.62 -17.04
CA LYS A 89 -3.61 11.94 -17.66
C LYS A 89 -4.21 11.80 -19.07
N PRO A 90 -4.92 12.82 -19.57
CA PRO A 90 -5.39 12.81 -20.95
C PRO A 90 -4.22 12.67 -21.93
N TRP A 91 -4.40 11.87 -22.98
CA TRP A 91 -3.39 11.65 -24.02
C TRP A 91 -3.12 12.91 -24.85
N ARG A 92 -4.15 13.73 -25.08
CA ARG A 92 -4.03 14.97 -25.86
C ARG A 92 -3.14 15.98 -25.12
N ARG A 93 -1.96 16.25 -25.68
CA ARG A 93 -1.05 17.30 -25.21
C ARG A 93 -1.76 18.66 -25.24
N GLY A 94 -1.78 19.36 -24.11
CA GLY A 94 -2.37 20.69 -23.96
C GLY A 94 -3.85 20.73 -23.54
N GLY A 95 -4.50 19.58 -23.32
CA GLY A 95 -5.83 19.56 -22.69
C GLY A 95 -5.74 19.94 -21.21
N VAL A 96 -6.73 20.71 -20.72
CA VAL A 96 -6.86 20.99 -19.28
C VAL A 96 -7.00 19.66 -18.56
N SER A 97 -6.08 19.36 -17.65
CA SER A 97 -6.09 18.17 -16.78
C SER A 97 -7.13 18.33 -15.67
N ASP A 98 -8.37 18.61 -16.04
CA ASP A 98 -9.47 18.69 -15.08
C ASP A 98 -9.86 17.27 -14.66
N SER A 99 -10.21 17.08 -13.39
CA SER A 99 -10.79 15.84 -12.87
C SER A 99 -12.23 15.66 -13.36
N SER A 100 -12.92 16.76 -13.69
CA SER A 100 -14.30 16.76 -14.20
C SER A 100 -14.52 16.00 -15.51
N GLN A 101 -13.45 15.74 -16.27
CA GLN A 101 -13.50 15.03 -17.56
C GLN A 101 -13.65 13.51 -17.42
N PHE A 102 -13.47 12.96 -16.21
CA PHE A 102 -13.56 11.53 -15.96
C PHE A 102 -14.66 11.27 -14.93
N LEU A 103 -15.58 10.35 -15.26
CA LEU A 103 -16.69 9.95 -14.37
C LEU A 103 -16.25 8.98 -13.25
N ILE A 104 -14.94 8.83 -13.04
CA ILE A 104 -14.38 7.90 -12.06
C ILE A 104 -14.00 8.71 -10.82
N ASP A 105 -14.58 8.35 -9.68
CA ASP A 105 -14.21 8.94 -8.41
C ASP A 105 -12.76 8.59 -8.09
N THR A 106 -11.92 9.62 -8.05
CA THR A 106 -10.50 9.47 -7.76
C THR A 106 -10.06 10.58 -6.83
N ARG A 107 -9.21 10.21 -5.87
CA ARG A 107 -8.53 11.21 -5.05
C ARG A 107 -7.35 11.81 -5.79
N ASP A 108 -7.12 13.09 -5.55
CA ASP A 108 -5.99 13.79 -6.14
C ASP A 108 -4.65 13.30 -5.59
N TYR A 109 -3.61 13.40 -6.43
CA TYR A 109 -2.24 13.18 -6.02
C TYR A 109 -1.57 14.53 -5.72
N PRO A 110 -1.16 14.81 -4.47
CA PRO A 110 -0.60 16.10 -4.10
C PRO A 110 0.57 16.52 -4.99
N ARG A 111 0.51 17.76 -5.51
CA ARG A 111 1.62 18.36 -6.27
C ARG A 111 2.83 18.62 -5.38
N ASP A 112 2.55 19.09 -4.16
CA ASP A 112 3.55 19.25 -3.11
C ASP A 112 4.11 17.89 -2.71
N ARG A 113 5.44 17.74 -2.83
CA ARG A 113 6.14 16.49 -2.52
C ARG A 113 6.12 16.18 -1.02
N CYS A 114 6.03 17.19 -0.16
CA CYS A 114 6.03 17.03 1.29
C CYS A 114 4.67 16.65 1.86
N LYS A 115 3.60 16.81 1.07
CA LYS A 115 2.27 16.29 1.39
C LYS A 115 2.05 14.86 0.91
N ARG A 116 3.04 14.25 0.25
CA ARG A 116 2.95 12.86 -0.23
C ARG A 116 3.34 11.90 0.88
N PRO A 117 2.74 10.70 0.91
CA PRO A 117 3.12 9.69 1.88
C PRO A 117 4.56 9.22 1.65
N VAL A 118 5.22 8.80 2.72
CA VAL A 118 6.49 8.07 2.65
C VAL A 118 6.21 6.67 2.12
N ILE A 119 6.95 6.23 1.11
CA ILE A 119 6.72 4.96 0.42
C ILE A 119 7.83 3.96 0.77
N PHE A 120 7.42 2.72 1.03
CA PHE A 120 8.29 1.57 1.17
C PHE A 120 7.90 0.54 0.11
N PHE A 121 8.88 -0.07 -0.55
CA PHE A 121 8.64 -1.13 -1.53
C PHE A 121 9.05 -2.49 -0.98
N LEU A 122 8.39 -3.54 -1.47
CA LEU A 122 8.74 -4.91 -1.14
C LEU A 122 10.23 -5.16 -1.40
N GLU A 123 10.96 -5.55 -0.36
CA GLU A 123 12.35 -5.99 -0.41
C GLU A 123 12.44 -7.51 -0.46
N ASP A 124 11.65 -8.20 0.38
CA ASP A 124 11.67 -9.66 0.47
C ASP A 124 10.35 -10.22 1.00
N VAL A 125 10.09 -11.50 0.74
CA VAL A 125 8.86 -12.20 1.15
C VAL A 125 9.11 -13.69 1.27
N ALA A 126 8.59 -14.31 2.33
CA ALA A 126 8.61 -15.75 2.46
C ALA A 126 7.46 -16.28 3.34
N PHE A 127 7.26 -17.59 3.24
CA PHE A 127 6.37 -18.35 4.11
C PHE A 127 7.20 -19.05 5.19
N GLY A 128 6.83 -18.85 6.46
CA GLY A 128 7.43 -19.49 7.62
C GLY A 128 6.52 -20.52 8.27
N THR A 129 6.60 -20.67 9.59
CA THR A 129 5.82 -21.59 10.43
C THR A 129 4.31 -21.25 10.47
N GLY A 130 3.61 -21.43 9.35
CA GLY A 130 2.18 -21.17 9.22
C GLY A 130 1.79 -19.70 9.01
N ARG A 131 2.78 -18.79 8.91
CA ARG A 131 2.57 -17.36 8.66
C ARG A 131 3.40 -16.91 7.47
N VAL A 132 2.88 -15.92 6.76
CA VAL A 132 3.63 -15.20 5.73
C VAL A 132 4.28 -13.98 6.37
N TRP A 133 5.51 -13.67 5.95
CA TRP A 133 6.17 -12.43 6.31
C TRP A 133 6.68 -11.75 5.05
N SER A 134 6.66 -10.42 5.07
CA SER A 134 7.17 -9.58 4.00
C SER A 134 7.91 -8.40 4.59
N LYS A 135 9.02 -8.03 3.97
CA LYS A 135 9.86 -6.92 4.41
C LYS A 135 9.87 -5.86 3.33
N TYR A 136 9.73 -4.61 3.74
CA TYR A 136 9.65 -3.46 2.86
C TYR A 136 10.76 -2.49 3.23
N ARG A 137 11.44 -1.98 2.21
CA ARG A 137 12.52 -1.00 2.37
C ARG A 137 12.03 0.37 1.92
N ARG A 138 12.42 1.40 2.68
CA ARG A 138 12.10 2.78 2.35
C ARG A 138 12.62 3.15 0.97
N TYR A 139 11.77 3.79 0.20
CA TYR A 139 12.13 4.48 -1.02
C TYR A 139 11.67 5.93 -0.93
N THR A 140 12.56 6.78 -0.43
CA THR A 140 12.34 8.23 -0.37
C THR A 140 13.40 8.91 -1.20
N THR A 141 12.96 9.70 -2.17
CA THR A 141 13.83 10.50 -3.04
C THR A 141 14.03 11.93 -2.54
N HIS A 142 13.26 12.38 -1.54
CA HIS A 142 13.24 13.78 -1.07
C HIS A 142 13.17 13.88 0.45
N ARG A 143 14.01 14.72 1.04
CA ARG A 143 13.92 15.11 2.46
C ARG A 143 13.02 16.33 2.55
N CYS A 144 11.98 16.24 3.37
CA CYS A 144 11.14 17.38 3.71
C CYS A 144 11.57 17.88 5.09
N LEU A 145 11.40 19.18 5.35
CA LEU A 145 11.87 19.80 6.61
C LEU A 145 11.08 19.35 7.84
N ASN A 146 9.99 18.59 7.66
CA ASN A 146 9.17 18.10 8.76
C ASN A 146 9.77 16.81 9.33
N THR A 147 10.49 16.97 10.44
CA THR A 147 10.95 15.93 11.36
C THR A 147 9.76 15.15 11.92
N SER A 148 9.29 14.17 11.16
CA SER A 148 8.28 13.22 11.64
C SER A 148 8.98 11.98 12.18
N ALA A 149 8.40 11.29 13.17
CA ALA A 149 8.92 9.99 13.65
C ALA A 149 9.07 8.97 12.50
N VAL A 150 8.34 9.19 11.40
CA VAL A 150 8.46 8.46 10.15
C VAL A 150 9.86 8.59 9.54
N GLU A 151 10.62 9.66 9.75
CA GLU A 151 11.93 9.90 9.10
C GLU A 151 13.03 8.91 9.51
N ASP A 152 12.92 8.22 10.64
CA ASP A 152 13.96 7.28 11.09
C ASP A 152 13.71 5.82 10.67
N THR A 153 12.47 5.46 10.33
CA THR A 153 12.10 4.08 9.97
C THR A 153 12.62 3.62 8.60
N LYS A 154 13.65 2.78 8.57
CA LYS A 154 14.28 2.34 7.32
C LYS A 154 13.58 1.15 6.66
N SER A 155 12.93 0.32 7.47
CA SER A 155 12.24 -0.88 7.00
C SER A 155 10.98 -1.17 7.80
N ILE A 156 10.04 -1.86 7.16
CA ILE A 156 8.79 -2.33 7.77
C ILE A 156 8.68 -3.83 7.50
N SER A 157 8.38 -4.60 8.53
CA SER A 157 8.07 -6.02 8.40
C SER A 157 6.57 -6.23 8.62
N VAL A 158 5.92 -6.93 7.71
CA VAL A 158 4.50 -7.24 7.77
C VAL A 158 4.32 -8.74 7.90
N TYR A 159 3.61 -9.16 8.93
CA TYR A 159 3.24 -10.55 9.17
C TYR A 159 1.75 -10.74 8.91
N ALA A 160 1.37 -11.93 8.45
CA ALA A 160 -0.03 -12.32 8.33
C ALA A 160 -0.18 -13.83 8.39
N LYS A 161 -1.38 -14.30 8.72
CA LYS A 161 -1.75 -15.69 8.42
C LYS A 161 -1.95 -15.83 6.91
N LYS A 162 -1.52 -16.96 6.33
CA LYS A 162 -1.71 -17.23 4.91
C LYS A 162 -3.19 -17.18 4.57
N LEU A 163 -3.56 -16.35 3.60
CA LEU A 163 -4.96 -16.20 3.22
C LEU A 163 -5.39 -17.43 2.43
N HIS A 164 -6.19 -18.30 3.06
CA HIS A 164 -6.83 -19.41 2.38
C HIS A 164 -8.12 -18.87 1.75
N GLN A 165 -8.17 -18.81 0.42
CA GLN A 165 -9.43 -18.56 -0.30
C GLN A 165 -10.32 -19.79 -0.15
N ASP A 166 -11.07 -19.85 0.93
CA ASP A 166 -12.15 -20.82 1.04
C ASP A 166 -13.27 -20.41 0.07
N ILE A 167 -13.92 -21.36 -0.59
CA ILE A 167 -14.87 -21.11 -1.70
C ILE A 167 -16.04 -20.19 -1.26
N GLY A 168 -16.34 -20.13 0.04
CA GLY A 168 -17.32 -19.19 0.62
C GLY A 168 -16.85 -17.73 0.74
N GLN A 169 -15.54 -17.46 0.70
CA GLN A 169 -14.96 -16.10 0.73
C GLN A 169 -14.91 -15.44 -0.66
N VAL A 170 -15.25 -16.18 -1.72
CA VAL A 170 -15.42 -15.68 -3.08
C VAL A 170 -16.61 -14.71 -3.18
N MET A 171 -17.53 -14.71 -2.20
CA MET A 171 -18.74 -13.87 -2.20
C MET A 171 -18.53 -12.43 -1.69
N ALA A 172 -17.38 -12.10 -1.10
CA ALA A 172 -16.87 -10.74 -0.89
C ALA A 172 -15.62 -10.85 -0.03
N PRO A 173 -14.42 -10.46 -0.50
CA PRO A 173 -13.26 -10.41 0.38
C PRO A 173 -13.58 -9.46 1.54
N ARG A 174 -13.68 -10.00 2.75
CA ARG A 174 -13.80 -9.17 3.96
C ARG A 174 -12.49 -8.40 4.10
N ARG A 175 -12.60 -7.08 4.29
CA ARG A 175 -11.46 -6.21 4.58
C ARG A 175 -10.63 -6.84 5.71
N GLN A 176 -9.32 -6.85 5.55
CA GLN A 176 -8.40 -7.18 6.64
C GLN A 176 -7.99 -5.91 7.38
N CYS A 177 -7.74 -6.07 8.67
CA CYS A 177 -7.30 -5.00 9.56
C CYS A 177 -5.86 -5.30 10.01
N CYS A 178 -5.24 -4.36 10.71
CA CYS A 178 -3.86 -4.52 11.14
C CYS A 178 -3.57 -3.83 12.46
N ASP A 179 -2.64 -4.45 13.19
CA ASP A 179 -2.07 -3.91 14.42
C ASP A 179 -0.63 -3.50 14.20
N ILE A 180 -0.22 -2.41 14.84
CA ILE A 180 1.15 -1.94 14.84
C ILE A 180 1.77 -2.37 16.17
N ILE A 181 2.62 -3.41 16.13
CA ILE A 181 3.18 -4.02 17.35
C ILE A 181 4.32 -3.17 17.91
N HIS A 182 5.16 -2.63 17.03
CA HIS A 182 6.30 -1.80 17.40
C HIS A 182 6.35 -0.54 16.53
N PRO A 183 5.76 0.59 17.00
CA PRO A 183 5.78 1.84 16.26
C PRO A 183 7.19 2.47 16.23
N PHE A 184 7.58 2.95 15.05
CA PHE A 184 8.64 3.94 14.80
C PHE A 184 9.98 3.76 15.55
N SER A 185 10.64 2.63 15.29
CA SER A 185 12.10 2.49 15.49
C SER A 185 12.82 2.48 14.12
N LYS A 186 14.09 2.05 14.06
CA LYS A 186 14.77 1.75 12.77
C LYS A 186 13.97 0.75 11.92
N SER A 187 13.19 -0.13 12.56
CA SER A 187 12.28 -1.09 11.94
C SER A 187 10.91 -1.08 12.62
N MET A 188 9.84 -1.09 11.82
CA MET A 188 8.45 -1.21 12.31
C MET A 188 7.93 -2.61 12.02
N ILE A 189 7.05 -3.13 12.89
CA ILE A 189 6.35 -4.41 12.66
C ILE A 189 4.84 -4.16 12.62
N ILE A 190 4.20 -4.67 11.57
CA ILE A 190 2.75 -4.65 11.36
C ILE A 190 2.26 -6.09 11.29
N ASP A 191 1.15 -6.40 11.95
CA ASP A 191 0.48 -7.70 11.83
C ASP A 191 -0.88 -7.53 11.17
N ILE A 192 -1.13 -8.22 10.06
CA ILE A 192 -2.42 -8.24 9.38
C ILE A 192 -3.26 -9.40 9.92
N ARG A 193 -4.50 -9.09 10.26
CA ARG A 193 -5.48 -10.01 10.83
C ARG A 193 -6.89 -9.72 10.33
N ASP A 194 -7.82 -10.58 10.70
CA ASP A 194 -9.24 -10.32 10.49
C ASP A 194 -9.68 -9.12 11.35
N CYS A 195 -10.58 -8.32 10.79
CA CYS A 195 -11.18 -7.18 11.48
C CYS A 195 -12.05 -7.65 12.65
N GLY A 196 -11.84 -7.02 13.82
CA GLY A 196 -12.67 -7.23 15.00
C GLY A 196 -13.96 -6.39 15.00
N PHE A 197 -14.70 -6.45 16.09
CA PHE A 197 -15.82 -5.55 16.33
C PHE A 197 -15.31 -4.14 16.67
N GLY A 198 -15.91 -3.09 16.09
CA GLY A 198 -15.54 -1.71 16.39
C GLY A 198 -14.21 -1.25 15.77
N GLU A 199 -13.75 -1.89 14.70
CA GLU A 199 -12.52 -1.50 14.00
C GLU A 199 -12.56 -0.05 13.49
N LEU A 200 -11.44 0.64 13.67
CA LEU A 200 -11.30 2.04 13.33
C LEU A 200 -11.38 2.27 11.82
N ILE A 201 -12.04 3.37 11.44
CA ILE A 201 -12.05 3.92 10.08
C ILE A 201 -11.37 5.30 10.01
N ALA A 202 -10.90 5.79 11.15
CA ALA A 202 -10.15 7.01 11.38
C ALA A 202 -9.62 6.96 12.84
N MET A 203 -8.61 7.77 13.16
CA MET A 203 -8.22 8.04 14.55
C MET A 203 -9.32 8.83 15.25
N ASN A 204 -9.53 8.58 16.55
CA ASN A 204 -10.45 9.36 17.37
C ASN A 204 -9.92 10.79 17.50
N ALA A 205 -10.84 11.77 17.46
CA ALA A 205 -10.54 13.18 17.67
C ALA A 205 -10.34 13.51 19.16
#